data_AF-A0A8T7BVG5-F1
#
_entry.id   AF-A0A8T7BVG5-F1
#
_cell.length_a   1.000
_cell.length_b   1.000
_cell.length_c   1.000
_cell.angle_alpha   90.00
_cell.angle_beta   90.00
_cell.angle_gamma   90.00
#
_symmetry.space_group_name_H-M   'P 1'
#
loop_
_entity.id
_entity.type
_entity.pdbx_description
1 polymer ?
#
loop_
_entity_poly.entity_id
_entity_poly.type
_entity_poly.pdbx_seq_one_letter_code
_entity_poly.pdbx_strand_id
1 'polypeptide(L)' 'MSELYLIRHAQACFGSDDYDQLSELGVRQSRLLGEYFDQRGIHFDHLVTGDMRRQHQTMEAVFEGLTAHNRAVR' A
#
# COMPACT_ATOMS: atom_id res chain seq x y z
N MET A 1 7.49 -17.98 -13.57
CA MET A 1 6.50 -17.07 -14.21
C MET A 1 6.59 -15.75 -13.48
N SER A 2 6.42 -14.64 -14.19
CA SER A 2 6.35 -13.32 -13.56
C SER A 2 4.90 -13.03 -13.15
N GLU A 3 4.72 -12.43 -11.97
CA GLU A 3 3.42 -12.00 -11.46
C GLU A 3 3.40 -10.47 -11.34
N LEU A 4 2.23 -9.87 -11.60
CA LEU A 4 2.03 -8.43 -11.47
C LEU A 4 0.79 -8.17 -10.62
N TYR A 5 0.99 -7.48 -9.50
CA TYR A 5 -0.09 -7.07 -8.60
C TYR A 5 -0.41 -5.60 -8.84
N LEU A 6 -1.68 -5.30 -9.13
CA LEU A 6 -2.17 -3.94 -9.30
C LEU A 6 -3.02 -3.55 -8.10
N ILE A 7 -2.55 -2.56 -7.35
CA ILE A 7 -3.23 -2.06 -6.15
C ILE A 7 -3.76 -0.67 -6.48
N ARG A 8 -5.08 -0.48 -6.36
CA ARG A 8 -5.68 0.85 -6.39
C ARG A 8 -5.38 1.57 -5.08
N HIS A 9 -5.14 2.89 -5.12
CA HIS A 9 -4.99 3.68 -3.89
C HIS A 9 -6.18 3.45 -2.94
N ALA A 10 -5.90 3.41 -1.64
CA ALA A 10 -6.93 3.24 -0.62
C ALA A 10 -7.82 4.48 -0.50
N GLN A 11 -8.81 4.42 0.39
CA GLN A 11 -9.79 5.50 0.52
C GLN A 11 -9.14 6.86 0.85
N ALA A 12 -9.31 7.81 -0.06
CA ALA A 12 -8.89 9.21 0.14
C ALA A 12 -9.79 9.94 1.15
N CYS A 13 -9.31 11.06 1.69
CA CYS A 13 -10.14 11.98 2.47
C CYS A 13 -11.14 12.71 1.55
N PHE A 14 -12.29 12.07 1.31
CA PHE A 14 -13.36 12.65 0.52
C PHE A 14 -13.96 13.87 1.26
N GLY A 15 -13.96 15.03 0.60
CA GLY A 15 -14.58 16.25 1.12
C GLY A 15 -13.72 17.05 2.12
N SER A 16 -12.45 16.68 2.33
CA SER A 16 -11.50 17.55 3.06
C SER A 16 -10.77 18.51 2.13
N ASP A 17 -10.25 19.60 2.69
CA ASP A 17 -9.45 20.61 1.96
C ASP A 17 -8.24 20.01 1.22
N ASP A 18 -7.68 18.90 1.74
CA ASP A 18 -6.63 18.13 1.08
C ASP A 18 -7.17 16.75 0.68
N TYR A 19 -7.72 16.66 -0.53
CA TYR A 19 -8.21 15.41 -1.10
C TYR A 19 -7.07 14.43 -1.46
N ASP A 20 -5.86 14.92 -1.72
CA ASP A 20 -4.74 14.07 -2.14
C ASP A 20 -4.02 13.43 -0.95
N GLN A 21 -4.80 12.94 0.02
CA GLN A 21 -4.30 12.12 1.11
C GLN A 21 -5.29 11.01 1.43
N LEU A 22 -4.79 9.93 2.01
CA LEU A 22 -5.61 8.88 2.57
C LEU A 22 -6.34 9.37 3.82
N SER A 23 -7.57 8.88 3.97
CA SER A 23 -8.27 8.90 5.25
C SER A 23 -7.65 7.91 6.23
N GLU A 24 -7.95 8.05 7.52
CA GLU A 24 -7.54 7.07 8.54
C GLU A 24 -8.01 5.65 8.17
N LEU A 25 -9.21 5.53 7.59
CA LEU A 25 -9.72 4.27 7.07
C LEU A 25 -8.87 3.76 5.89
N GLY A 26 -8.49 4.64 4.97
CA GLY A 26 -7.60 4.31 3.85
C GLY A 26 -6.26 3.76 4.32
N VAL A 27 -5.64 4.40 5.32
CA VAL A 27 -4.40 3.92 5.93
C VAL A 27 -4.58 2.54 6.55
N ARG A 28 -5.68 2.32 7.29
CA ARG A 28 -5.98 1.00 7.88
C ARG A 28 -6.20 -0.07 6.81
N GLN A 29 -6.91 0.24 5.74
CA GLN A 29 -7.13 -0.67 4.62
C GLN A 29 -5.80 -1.11 3.98
N SER A 30 -4.89 -0.15 3.75
CA SER A 30 -3.57 -0.43 3.21
C SER A 30 -2.74 -1.33 4.12
N ARG A 31 -2.72 -1.09 5.44
CA ARG A 31 -2.01 -1.97 6.40
C ARG A 31 -2.53 -3.40 6.36
N LEU A 32 -3.85 -3.58 6.40
CA LEU A 32 -4.48 -4.90 6.33
C LEU A 32 -4.15 -5.64 5.02
N LEU A 33 -4.01 -4.91 3.91
CA LEU A 33 -3.58 -5.49 2.65
C LEU A 33 -2.13 -6.00 2.72
N GLY A 34 -1.23 -5.24 3.36
CA GLY A 34 0.13 -5.67 3.65
C GLY A 34 0.17 -6.94 4.50
N GLU A 35 -0.58 -6.97 5.60
CA GLU A 35 -0.70 -8.14 6.47
C GLU A 35 -1.25 -9.36 5.72
N TYR A 36 -2.21 -9.15 4.82
CA TYR A 36 -2.74 -10.21 3.97
C TYR A 36 -1.68 -10.78 3.03
N PHE A 37 -0.87 -9.94 2.38
CA PHE A 37 0.23 -10.42 1.53
C PHE A 37 1.25 -11.23 2.33
N ASP A 38 1.61 -10.76 3.52
CA ASP A 38 2.53 -11.45 4.41
C ASP A 38 1.99 -12.84 4.82
N GLN A 39 0.74 -12.92 5.27
CA GLN A 39 0.07 -14.18 5.64
C GLN A 39 -0.01 -15.17 4.48
N ARG A 40 -0.03 -14.68 3.24
CA ARG A 40 -0.06 -15.51 2.02
C ARG A 40 1.32 -15.87 1.50
N GLY A 41 2.40 -15.38 2.12
CA GLY A 41 3.76 -15.57 1.62
C GLY A 41 3.99 -14.90 0.26
N ILE A 42 3.30 -13.78 -0.01
CA ILE A 42 3.49 -13.00 -1.24
C ILE A 42 4.65 -12.04 -1.01
N HIS A 43 5.67 -12.15 -1.86
CA HIS A 43 6.87 -11.32 -1.83
C HIS A 43 6.91 -10.43 -3.07
N PHE A 44 7.45 -9.22 -2.93
CA PHE A 44 7.59 -8.27 -4.04
C PHE A 44 9.08 -8.00 -4.29
N ASP A 45 9.51 -8.11 -5.54
CA ASP A 45 10.87 -7.75 -5.94
C ASP A 45 11.00 -6.25 -6.24
N HIS A 46 9.90 -5.64 -6.71
CA HIS A 46 9.82 -4.24 -7.12
C HIS A 46 8.50 -3.61 -6.71
N LEU A 47 8.56 -2.33 -6.35
CA LEU A 47 7.39 -1.50 -6.08
C LEU A 47 7.37 -0.33 -7.06
N VAL A 48 6.20 -0.08 -7.64
CA VAL A 48 5.98 1.06 -8.55
C VAL A 48 4.74 1.80 -8.09
N THR A 49 4.86 3.11 -7.92
CA THR A 49 3.76 4.03 -7.56
C THR A 49 3.73 5.20 -8.53
N GLY A 50 2.58 5.85 -8.68
CA GLY A 50 2.52 7.18 -9.28
C GLY A 50 2.83 8.27 -8.25
N ASP A 51 2.84 9.52 -8.72
CA ASP A 51 3.33 10.69 -7.96
C ASP A 51 2.30 11.32 -7.00
N MET A 52 1.06 10.82 -6.96
CA MET A 52 0.03 11.38 -6.07
C MET A 52 0.27 10.94 -4.63
N ARG A 53 0.08 11.85 -3.66
CA ARG A 53 0.40 11.57 -2.26
C ARG A 53 -0.43 10.41 -1.70
N ARG A 54 -1.70 10.27 -2.09
CA ARG A 54 -2.51 9.11 -1.69
C ARG A 54 -1.99 7.76 -2.22
N GLN A 55 -1.25 7.75 -3.34
CA GLN A 55 -0.62 6.54 -3.88
C GLN A 55 0.61 6.17 -3.05
N HIS A 56 1.48 7.14 -2.75
CA HIS A 56 2.62 6.96 -1.85
C HIS A 56 2.18 6.46 -0.46
N GLN A 57 1.18 7.11 0.15
CA GLN A 57 0.65 6.69 1.44
C GLN A 57 0.04 5.28 1.41
N THR A 58 -0.59 4.89 0.30
CA THR A 58 -1.09 3.51 0.13
C THR A 58 0.07 2.53 0.13
N MET A 59 1.12 2.81 -0.66
CA MET A 59 2.31 1.96 -0.75
C MET A 59 3.02 1.84 0.61
N GLU A 60 3.25 2.97 1.28
CA GLU A 60 3.89 3.01 2.60
C GLU A 60 3.11 2.19 3.63
N ALA A 61 1.79 2.38 3.72
CA ALA A 61 0.96 1.66 4.67
C ALA A 61 0.84 0.16 4.34
N VAL A 62 0.84 -0.24 3.06
CA VAL A 62 0.96 -1.65 2.66
C VAL A 62 2.30 -2.21 3.13
N PHE A 63 3.39 -1.45 2.92
CA PHE A 63 4.73 -1.87 3.30
C PHE A 63 4.91 -1.97 4.82
N GLU A 64 4.22 -1.13 5.60
CA GLU A 64 4.15 -1.25 7.05
C GLU A 64 3.50 -2.56 7.50
N GLY A 65 2.47 -3.04 6.79
CA GLY A 65 1.81 -4.32 7.08
C GLY A 65 2.64 -5.56 6.74
N LEU A 66 3.69 -5.43 5.93
CA LEU A 66 4.62 -6.51 5.62
C LEU A 66 5.60 -6.73 6.79
N THR A 67 5.92 -7.99 7.12
CA THR A 67 6.94 -8.29 8.13
C THR A 67 8.35 -7.99 7.60
N ALA A 68 9.34 -7.91 8.50
CA ALA A 68 10.73 -7.61 8.15
C ALA A 68 11.32 -8.56 7.09
N HIS A 69 10.80 -9.79 6.97
CA HIS A 69 11.22 -10.75 5.96
C HIS A 69 10.81 -10.33 4.53
N ASN A 70 9.71 -9.57 4.42
CA ASN A 70 9.11 -9.14 3.15
C ASN A 70 9.36 -7.66 2.82
N ARG A 71 10.07 -6.92 3.69
CA ARG A 71 10.43 -5.52 3.48
C ARG A 71 11.73 -5.32 2.69
N ALA A 72 12.39 -6.38 2.22
CA ALA A 72 13.64 -6.27 1.45
C ALA A 72 13.43 -5.87 -0.03
N VAL A 73 12.39 -5.09 -0.30
CA VAL A 73 12.02 -4.67 -1.66
C VAL A 73 12.91 -3.50 -2.06
N ARG A 74 13.54 -3.58 -3.23
CA ARG A 74 14.40 -2.52 -3.80
C ARG A 74 13.61 -1.57 -4.68
#